data_AF-A0A3C2AHX3-F1
#
_entry.id   AF-A0A3C2AHX3-F1
#
_cell.length_a   1.000
_cell.length_b   1.000
_cell.length_c   1.000
_cell.angle_alpha   90.00
_cell.angle_beta   90.00
_cell.angle_gamma   90.00
#
_symmetry.space_group_name_H-M   'P 1'
#
loop_
_entity.id
_entity.type
_entity.pdbx_description
1 polymer ?
#
loop_
_entity_poly.entity_id
_entity_poly.type
_entity_poly.pdbx_seq_one_letter_code
_entity_poly.pdbx_strand_id
1 'polypeptide(L)'
;MMIQNEQFRNCTVSFRTTSAHKIQLNKLAEASSMPTSEYLLHLTNLHPHVIDKMSGETINEKQLKEEVRKLQRWVAKLETDLENADLRIELDQAALTQKSQALSKLELEVKQKDAEIQGLHVTSNKMKEINRSQLSAQSKNPEKNQEVAEKKKLETDEYVLAGLGLAGVLAIAFKAVLK
;
A
#
# COMPACT_ATOMS: atom_id res chain seq x y z
N MET A 1 53.51 1.57 -44.00
CA MET A 1 52.12 1.18 -43.67
C MET A 1 51.22 1.96 -44.63
N MET A 2 50.79 1.33 -45.72
CA MET A 2 49.92 1.99 -46.72
C MET A 2 48.50 2.08 -46.14
N ILE A 3 48.07 3.28 -45.81
CA ILE A 3 46.68 3.55 -45.42
C ILE A 3 45.84 3.35 -46.70
N GLN A 4 44.95 2.36 -46.68
CA GLN A 4 44.04 2.07 -47.78
C GLN A 4 43.12 3.29 -48.01
N ASN A 5 43.44 4.06 -49.05
CA ASN A 5 42.85 5.35 -49.39
C ASN A 5 41.49 5.23 -50.12
N GLU A 6 40.74 4.15 -49.87
CA GLU A 6 39.47 3.84 -50.55
C GLU A 6 38.25 4.17 -49.70
N GLN A 7 38.34 4.12 -48.37
CA GLN A 7 37.19 4.35 -47.47
C GLN A 7 36.72 5.81 -47.41
N PHE A 8 37.51 6.79 -47.85
CA PHE A 8 37.18 8.21 -47.75
C PHE A 8 36.87 8.90 -49.09
N ARG A 9 36.87 8.15 -50.20
CA ARG A 9 36.73 8.75 -51.55
C ARG A 9 35.41 9.47 -51.80
N ASN A 10 34.38 9.24 -50.98
CA ASN A 10 33.02 9.79 -51.19
C ASN A 10 32.44 10.51 -49.95
N CYS A 11 33.26 10.98 -49.01
CA CYS A 11 32.76 11.77 -47.88
C CYS A 11 32.84 13.27 -48.19
N THR A 12 31.69 13.92 -48.40
CA THR A 12 31.61 15.39 -48.45
C THR A 12 31.29 15.90 -47.05
N VAL A 13 32.26 16.53 -46.39
CA VAL A 13 32.05 17.17 -45.08
C VAL A 13 31.74 18.64 -45.29
N SER A 14 30.51 19.03 -45.00
CA SER A 14 30.08 20.43 -45.06
C SER A 14 29.92 21.00 -43.65
N PHE A 15 30.58 22.11 -43.36
CA PHE A 15 30.42 22.83 -42.10
C PHE A 15 29.50 24.03 -42.27
N ARG A 16 28.57 24.23 -41.34
CA ARG A 16 27.81 25.48 -41.26
C ARG A 16 28.68 26.53 -40.57
N THR A 17 29.08 27.56 -41.29
CA THR A 17 29.89 28.66 -40.78
C THR A 17 29.18 29.99 -40.99
N THR A 18 29.46 30.95 -40.11
CA THR A 18 29.01 32.33 -40.29
C THR A 18 29.83 32.99 -41.40
N SER A 19 29.26 34.02 -42.04
CA SER A 19 29.96 34.79 -43.08
C SER A 19 31.28 35.39 -42.59
N ALA A 20 31.33 35.83 -41.32
CA ALA A 20 32.53 36.35 -40.68
C ALA A 20 33.66 35.29 -40.61
N HIS A 21 33.34 34.06 -40.17
CA HIS A 21 34.32 32.98 -40.10
C HIS A 21 34.85 32.58 -41.48
N LYS A 22 34.00 32.61 -42.52
CA LYS A 22 34.43 32.34 -43.91
C LYS A 22 35.43 33.37 -44.41
N ILE A 23 35.19 34.66 -44.12
CA ILE A 23 36.10 35.75 -44.50
C ILE A 23 37.43 35.62 -43.77
N GLN A 24 37.42 35.34 -42.47
CA GLN A 24 38.65 35.15 -41.69
C GLN A 24 39.46 33.96 -42.18
N LEU A 25 38.80 32.82 -42.46
CA LEU A 25 39.46 31.63 -42.97
C LEU A 25 40.14 31.89 -44.32
N ASN A 26 39.47 32.59 -45.24
CA ASN A 26 40.06 32.93 -46.53
C ASN A 26 41.27 33.86 -46.38
N LYS A 27 41.20 34.86 -45.51
CA LYS A 27 42.34 35.75 -45.23
C LYS A 27 43.56 34.99 -44.67
N LEU A 28 43.32 34.01 -43.80
CA LEU A 28 44.39 33.16 -43.23
C LEU A 28 44.97 32.19 -44.26
N ALA A 29 44.13 31.64 -45.15
CA ALA A 29 44.57 30.78 -46.24
C ALA A 29 45.41 31.58 -47.26
N GLU A 30 44.95 32.78 -47.63
CA GLU A 30 45.70 33.70 -48.50
C GLU A 30 47.04 34.13 -47.86
N ALA A 31 47.05 34.45 -46.57
CA ALA A 31 48.28 34.79 -45.84
C ALA A 31 49.29 33.64 -45.78
N SER A 32 48.81 32.39 -45.79
CA SER A 32 49.65 31.19 -45.85
C SER A 32 49.97 30.72 -47.27
N SER A 33 49.49 31.44 -48.30
CA SER A 33 49.65 31.08 -49.72
C SER A 33 49.14 29.68 -50.07
N MET A 34 48.11 29.20 -49.36
CA MET A 34 47.48 27.89 -49.57
C MET A 34 46.02 28.08 -49.99
N PRO A 35 45.47 27.22 -50.87
CA PRO A 35 44.03 27.22 -51.10
C PRO A 35 43.30 26.80 -49.83
N THR A 36 42.09 27.32 -49.61
CA THR A 36 41.32 27.12 -48.38
C THR A 36 41.16 25.64 -48.00
N SER A 37 41.00 24.75 -49.00
CA SER A 37 40.91 23.31 -48.78
C SER A 37 42.20 22.68 -48.25
N GLU A 38 43.36 23.10 -48.78
CA GLU A 38 44.67 22.61 -48.31
C GLU A 38 45.01 23.20 -46.95
N TYR A 39 44.66 24.47 -46.71
CA TYR A 39 44.84 25.11 -45.41
C TYR A 39 44.02 24.42 -44.32
N LEU A 40 42.75 24.08 -44.61
CA LEU A 40 41.92 23.29 -43.70
C LEU A 40 42.52 21.90 -43.46
N LEU A 41 42.97 21.21 -44.50
CA LEU A 41 43.63 19.91 -44.36
C LEU A 41 44.89 20.02 -43.48
N HIS A 42 45.70 21.05 -43.68
CA HIS A 42 46.89 21.31 -42.87
C HIS A 42 46.54 21.53 -41.39
N LEU A 43 45.53 22.35 -41.09
CA LEU A 43 45.05 22.55 -39.72
C LEU A 43 44.56 21.24 -39.08
N THR A 44 43.85 20.41 -39.84
CA THR A 44 43.37 19.11 -39.34
C THR A 44 44.53 18.14 -39.05
N ASN A 45 45.57 18.16 -39.87
CA ASN A 45 46.77 17.33 -39.70
C ASN A 45 47.68 17.84 -38.57
N LEU A 46 47.71 19.15 -38.31
CA LEU A 46 48.50 19.77 -37.25
C LEU A 46 47.89 19.51 -35.86
N HIS A 47 46.56 19.39 -35.79
CA HIS A 47 45.83 19.25 -34.52
C HIS A 47 44.90 18.01 -34.46
N PRO A 48 45.41 16.79 -34.70
CA PRO A 48 44.57 15.57 -34.70
C PRO A 48 43.92 15.32 -33.33
N HIS A 49 44.67 15.55 -32.25
CA HIS A 49 44.21 15.40 -30.86
C HIS A 49 43.07 16.34 -30.47
N VAL A 50 42.90 17.48 -31.15
CA VAL A 50 41.77 18.40 -30.90
C VAL A 50 40.52 17.87 -31.61
N ILE A 51 40.68 17.35 -32.82
CA ILE A 51 39.58 16.75 -33.59
C ILE A 51 39.06 15.50 -32.91
N ASP A 52 39.95 14.65 -32.38
CA ASP A 52 39.55 13.45 -31.63
C ASP A 52 38.77 13.80 -30.35
N LYS A 53 39.16 14.89 -29.67
CA LYS A 53 38.43 15.41 -28.48
C LYS A 53 37.09 16.04 -28.82
N MET A 54 36.95 16.61 -30.03
CA MET A 54 35.69 17.17 -30.53
C MET A 54 34.76 16.11 -31.13
N SER A 55 35.31 14.97 -31.55
CA SER A 55 34.57 13.85 -32.15
C SER A 55 34.18 12.78 -31.13
N GLY A 56 34.94 12.65 -30.04
CA GLY A 56 34.63 11.74 -28.94
C GLY A 56 33.68 12.36 -27.91
N GLU A 57 32.97 11.50 -27.18
CA GLU A 57 32.19 11.93 -26.01
C GLU A 57 33.11 12.57 -24.98
N THR A 58 32.81 13.81 -24.60
CA THR A 58 33.58 14.52 -23.60
C THR A 58 33.50 13.78 -22.25
N ILE A 59 34.48 13.96 -21.37
CA ILE A 59 34.49 13.33 -20.03
C ILE A 59 33.19 13.67 -19.28
N ASN A 60 32.68 14.88 -19.47
CA ASN A 60 31.43 15.37 -18.87
C ASN A 60 30.22 14.60 -19.42
N GLU A 61 30.15 14.32 -20.71
CA GLU A 61 29.06 13.54 -21.31
C GLU A 61 29.04 12.10 -20.78
N LYS A 62 30.22 11.49 -20.58
CA LYS A 62 30.33 10.14 -19.99
C LYS A 62 29.86 10.12 -18.54
N GLN A 63 30.24 11.12 -17.75
CA GLN A 63 29.79 11.27 -16.36
C GLN A 63 28.27 11.46 -16.30
N LEU A 64 27.74 12.34 -17.15
CA LEU A 64 26.30 12.62 -17.22
C LEU A 64 25.51 11.37 -17.62
N LYS A 65 25.99 10.58 -18.58
CA LYS A 65 25.37 9.30 -18.95
C LYS A 65 25.32 8.32 -17.78
N GLU A 66 26.39 8.22 -17.00
CA GLU A 66 26.41 7.32 -15.84
C GLU A 66 25.48 7.82 -14.72
N GLU A 67 25.38 9.12 -14.51
CA GLU A 67 24.40 9.72 -13.59
C GLU A 67 22.97 9.46 -14.04
N VAL A 68 22.66 9.67 -15.32
CA VAL A 68 21.35 9.33 -15.89
C VAL A 68 21.03 7.85 -15.69
N ARG A 69 22.00 6.96 -15.91
CA ARG A 69 21.83 5.52 -15.69
C ARG A 69 21.60 5.17 -14.21
N LYS A 70 22.20 5.91 -13.27
CA LYS A 70 21.94 5.74 -11.83
C LYS A 70 20.54 6.23 -11.48
N LEU A 71 20.18 7.43 -11.92
CA LEU A 71 18.86 8.02 -11.70
C LEU A 71 17.74 7.13 -12.26
N GLN A 72 17.89 6.61 -13.48
CA GLN A 72 16.92 5.67 -14.08
C GLN A 72 16.73 4.41 -13.23
N ARG A 73 17.80 3.83 -12.69
CA ARG A 73 17.70 2.66 -11.79
C ARG A 73 16.99 3.00 -10.47
N TRP A 74 17.23 4.19 -9.94
CA TRP A 74 16.56 4.67 -8.75
C TRP A 74 15.07 4.91 -8.98
N VAL A 75 14.72 5.52 -10.12
CA VAL A 75 13.32 5.71 -10.53
C VAL A 75 12.61 4.37 -10.67
N ALA A 76 13.19 3.41 -11.41
CA ALA A 76 12.60 2.08 -11.57
C ALA A 76 12.38 1.37 -10.22
N LYS A 77 13.32 1.49 -9.28
CA LYS A 77 13.15 0.93 -7.94
C LYS A 77 11.98 1.58 -7.19
N LEU A 78 11.90 2.91 -7.22
CA LEU A 78 10.84 3.66 -6.56
C LEU A 78 9.47 3.35 -7.17
N GLU A 79 9.38 3.18 -8.49
CA GLU A 79 8.16 2.74 -9.17
C GLU A 79 7.71 1.36 -8.68
N THR A 80 8.63 0.39 -8.58
CA THR A 80 8.30 -0.93 -8.04
C THR A 80 7.92 -0.90 -6.55
N ASP A 81 8.57 -0.04 -5.75
CA ASP A 81 8.24 0.11 -4.33
C ASP A 81 6.86 0.76 -4.15
N LEU A 82 6.50 1.71 -5.03
CA LEU A 82 5.18 2.35 -5.05
C LEU A 82 4.08 1.36 -5.44
N GLU A 83 4.29 0.58 -6.51
CA GLU A 83 3.33 -0.44 -6.95
C GLU A 83 3.09 -1.49 -5.84
N ASN A 84 4.15 -1.93 -5.17
CA ASN A 84 4.03 -2.83 -4.02
C ASN A 84 3.26 -2.20 -2.84
N ALA A 85 3.42 -0.90 -2.60
CA ALA A 85 2.68 -0.19 -1.56
C ALA A 85 1.19 -0.08 -1.91
N ASP A 86 0.85 0.24 -3.16
CA ASP A 86 -0.52 0.33 -3.63
C ASP A 86 -1.23 -1.03 -3.55
N LEU A 87 -0.57 -2.11 -3.97
CA LEU A 87 -1.11 -3.48 -3.83
C LEU A 87 -1.40 -3.85 -2.36
N ARG A 88 -0.53 -3.44 -1.43
CA ARG A 88 -0.77 -3.66 0.02
C ARG A 88 -1.99 -2.89 0.51
N ILE A 89 -2.12 -1.63 0.11
CA ILE A 89 -3.27 -0.81 0.48
C ILE A 89 -4.56 -1.42 -0.06
N GLU A 90 -4.57 -1.90 -1.31
CA GLU A 90 -5.73 -2.54 -1.92
C GLU A 90 -6.15 -3.81 -1.15
N LEU A 91 -5.18 -4.66 -0.80
CA LEU A 91 -5.44 -5.85 0.02
C LEU A 91 -6.00 -5.50 1.41
N ASP A 92 -5.44 -4.49 2.07
CA ASP A 92 -5.90 -4.04 3.37
C ASP A 92 -7.31 -3.45 3.30
N GLN A 93 -7.62 -2.69 2.26
CA GLN A 93 -8.97 -2.17 2.01
C GLN A 93 -9.98 -3.29 1.71
N ALA A 94 -9.59 -4.29 0.91
CA ALA A 94 -10.42 -5.47 0.66
C ALA A 94 -10.69 -6.25 1.96
N ALA A 95 -9.68 -6.44 2.80
CA ALA A 95 -9.85 -7.09 4.10
C ALA A 95 -10.75 -6.26 5.03
N LEU A 96 -10.61 -4.94 5.03
CA LEU A 96 -11.42 -4.03 5.85
C LEU A 96 -12.90 -4.06 5.42
N THR A 97 -13.18 -4.04 4.12
CA THR A 97 -14.55 -4.11 3.59
C THR A 97 -15.21 -5.45 3.93
N GLN A 98 -14.49 -6.57 3.81
CA GLN A 98 -14.99 -7.88 4.23
C GLN A 98 -15.30 -7.92 5.74
N LYS A 99 -14.40 -7.40 6.59
CA LYS A 99 -14.63 -7.31 8.04
C LYS A 99 -15.82 -6.42 8.37
N SER A 100 -15.97 -5.29 7.67
CA SER A 100 -17.11 -4.39 7.83
C SER A 100 -18.43 -5.09 7.48
N GLN A 101 -18.49 -5.83 6.37
CA GLN A 101 -19.67 -6.61 6.02
C GLN A 101 -20.00 -7.69 7.04
N ALA A 102 -18.98 -8.39 7.57
CA ALA A 102 -19.16 -9.40 8.61
C ALA A 102 -19.70 -8.78 9.91
N LEU A 103 -19.19 -7.62 10.31
CA LEU A 103 -19.69 -6.87 11.48
C LEU A 103 -21.14 -6.46 11.29
N SER A 104 -21.53 -5.94 10.13
CA SER A 104 -22.93 -5.57 9.85
C SER A 104 -23.89 -6.77 9.93
N LYS A 105 -23.45 -7.94 9.45
CA LYS A 105 -24.24 -9.19 9.58
C LYS A 105 -24.39 -9.60 11.04
N LEU A 106 -23.30 -9.56 11.81
CA LEU A 106 -23.31 -9.92 13.22
C LEU A 106 -24.18 -8.95 14.04
N GLU A 107 -24.13 -7.65 13.75
CA GLU A 107 -24.96 -6.65 14.41
C GLU A 107 -26.47 -6.89 14.16
N LEU A 108 -26.82 -7.31 12.95
CA LEU A 108 -28.19 -7.73 12.62
C LEU A 108 -28.61 -8.97 13.40
N GLU A 109 -27.75 -9.98 13.51
CA GLU A 109 -28.02 -11.21 14.26
C GLU A 109 -28.21 -10.93 15.75
N VAL A 110 -27.36 -10.07 16.34
CA VAL A 110 -27.50 -9.63 17.73
C VAL A 110 -28.86 -8.95 17.97
N LYS A 111 -29.26 -8.02 17.09
CA LYS A 111 -30.57 -7.35 17.19
C LYS A 111 -31.73 -8.34 17.09
N GLN A 112 -31.63 -9.35 16.22
CA GLN A 112 -32.64 -10.40 16.12
C GLN A 112 -32.72 -11.24 17.39
N LYS A 113 -31.58 -11.64 17.95
CA LYS A 113 -31.51 -12.42 19.19
C LYS A 113 -32.01 -11.64 20.39
N ASP A 114 -31.71 -10.34 20.49
CA ASP A 114 -32.25 -9.47 21.53
C ASP A 114 -33.78 -9.38 21.46
N ALA A 115 -34.34 -9.24 20.25
CA ALA A 115 -35.79 -9.26 20.05
C ALA A 115 -36.41 -10.61 20.44
N GLU A 116 -35.75 -11.73 20.10
CA GLU A 116 -36.18 -13.08 20.49
C GLU A 116 -36.18 -13.26 22.02
N ILE A 117 -35.12 -12.82 22.71
CA ILE A 117 -35.01 -12.84 24.17
C ILE A 117 -36.13 -12.00 24.82
N GLN A 118 -36.38 -10.79 24.30
CA GLN A 118 -37.48 -9.96 24.80
C GLN A 118 -38.84 -10.64 24.63
N GLY A 119 -39.08 -11.26 23.48
CA GLY A 119 -40.29 -12.05 23.23
C GLY A 119 -40.45 -13.21 24.21
N LEU A 120 -39.38 -13.99 24.42
CA LEU A 120 -39.35 -15.08 25.40
C LEU A 120 -39.61 -14.57 26.82
N HIS A 121 -39.05 -13.43 27.21
CA HIS A 121 -39.29 -12.84 28.52
C HIS A 121 -40.77 -12.48 28.74
N VAL A 122 -41.42 -11.91 27.72
CA VAL A 122 -42.87 -11.62 27.75
C VAL A 122 -43.69 -12.91 27.88
N THR A 123 -43.37 -13.95 27.10
CA THR A 123 -44.09 -15.23 27.18
C THR A 123 -43.90 -15.92 28.54
N SER A 124 -42.67 -15.91 29.07
CA SER A 124 -42.35 -16.44 30.40
C SER A 124 -43.16 -15.73 31.49
N ASN A 125 -43.24 -14.40 31.44
CA ASN A 125 -44.03 -13.62 32.40
C ASN A 125 -45.53 -13.93 32.32
N LYS A 126 -46.09 -14.03 31.11
CA LYS A 126 -47.49 -14.46 30.91
C LYS A 126 -47.73 -15.86 31.47
N MET A 127 -46.80 -16.79 31.28
CA MET A 127 -46.92 -18.15 31.81
C MET A 127 -46.84 -18.17 33.34
N LYS A 128 -45.97 -17.37 33.96
CA LYS A 128 -45.92 -17.20 35.42
C LYS A 128 -47.23 -16.61 35.97
N GLU A 129 -47.84 -15.65 35.30
CA GLU A 129 -49.15 -15.10 35.67
C GLU A 129 -50.27 -16.13 35.57
N ILE A 130 -50.30 -16.94 34.50
CA ILE A 130 -51.25 -18.04 34.35
C ILE A 130 -51.07 -19.05 35.50
N ASN A 131 -49.83 -19.42 35.80
CA ASN A 131 -49.54 -20.39 36.85
C ASN A 131 -49.96 -19.88 38.24
N ARG A 132 -49.72 -18.59 38.52
CA ARG A 132 -50.17 -17.93 39.76
C ARG A 132 -51.70 -17.86 39.85
N SER A 133 -52.37 -17.57 38.73
CA SER A 133 -53.84 -17.56 38.63
C SER A 133 -54.43 -18.95 38.90
N GLN A 134 -53.83 -20.02 38.34
CA GLN A 134 -54.27 -21.40 38.58
C GLN A 134 -54.08 -21.83 40.04
N LEU A 135 -52.95 -21.50 40.67
CA LEU A 135 -52.74 -21.75 42.10
C LEU A 135 -53.77 -21.04 42.99
N SER A 136 -54.17 -19.82 42.64
CA SER A 136 -55.22 -19.09 43.37
C SER A 136 -56.65 -19.61 43.13
N ALA A 137 -56.88 -20.27 41.99
CA ALA A 137 -58.15 -20.93 41.70
C ALA A 137 -58.26 -22.30 42.41
N GLN A 138 -57.15 -23.03 42.52
CA GLN A 138 -57.08 -24.31 43.21
C GLN A 138 -57.21 -24.15 44.75
N SER A 139 -56.83 -22.99 45.31
CA SER A 139 -57.02 -22.69 46.73
C SER A 139 -58.48 -22.41 47.15
N LYS A 140 -59.46 -22.49 46.23
CA LYS A 140 -60.89 -22.30 46.53
C LYS A 140 -61.68 -23.59 46.76
N ASN A 141 -61.06 -24.76 46.68
CA ASN A 141 -61.67 -26.00 47.16
C ASN A 141 -61.19 -26.27 48.60
N PRO A 142 -62.07 -26.23 49.62
CA PRO A 142 -61.70 -26.56 50.97
C PRO A 142 -61.89 -28.07 51.15
N GLU A 143 -60.81 -28.85 51.05
CA GLU A 143 -60.79 -30.14 51.72
C GLU A 143 -59.62 -30.19 52.70
N LYS A 144 -60.04 -30.45 53.94
CA LYS A 144 -59.25 -30.58 55.15
C LYS A 144 -58.12 -31.59 54.93
N ASN A 145 -56.94 -31.31 55.47
CA ASN A 145 -56.41 -32.08 56.60
C ASN A 145 -55.06 -31.51 57.05
N GLN A 146 -54.98 -31.29 58.35
CA GLN A 146 -53.83 -30.90 59.14
C GLN A 146 -53.02 -32.16 59.43
N GLU A 147 -51.73 -32.24 59.07
CA GLU A 147 -50.67 -32.68 60.00
C GLU A 147 -49.24 -32.72 59.41
N VAL A 148 -48.29 -32.45 60.31
CA VAL A 148 -46.85 -32.78 60.38
C VAL A 148 -45.83 -31.94 59.59
N ALA A 149 -45.27 -30.99 60.35
CA ALA A 149 -43.84 -30.78 60.64
C ALA A 149 -42.75 -31.26 59.66
N GLU A 150 -41.81 -30.33 59.44
CA GLU A 150 -40.39 -30.49 59.10
C GLU A 150 -40.02 -31.19 57.78
N LYS A 151 -39.44 -30.41 56.85
CA LYS A 151 -38.07 -30.67 56.35
C LYS A 151 -37.50 -29.51 55.53
N LYS A 152 -36.38 -29.01 56.07
CA LYS A 152 -35.13 -28.61 55.41
C LYS A 152 -35.17 -27.62 54.25
N LYS A 153 -34.63 -26.44 54.56
CA LYS A 153 -33.80 -25.60 53.69
C LYS A 153 -32.91 -26.45 52.77
N LEU A 154 -33.03 -26.28 51.45
CA LEU A 154 -31.93 -26.36 50.48
C LEU A 154 -32.43 -25.81 49.13
N GLU A 155 -31.49 -25.36 48.30
CA GLU A 155 -31.67 -24.80 46.94
C GLU A 155 -31.90 -23.30 46.82
N THR A 156 -30.93 -22.53 47.34
CA THR A 156 -30.64 -21.16 46.87
C THR A 156 -29.16 -21.01 46.48
N ASP A 157 -28.54 -22.02 45.86
CA ASP A 157 -27.10 -21.97 45.54
C ASP A 157 -26.71 -22.22 44.07
N GLU A 158 -27.63 -22.51 43.15
CA GLU A 158 -27.25 -22.66 41.72
C GLU A 158 -27.36 -21.37 40.90
N TYR A 159 -28.04 -20.32 41.38
CA TYR A 159 -28.19 -19.08 40.62
C TYR A 159 -27.12 -18.01 40.87
N VAL A 160 -26.29 -18.15 41.91
CA VAL A 160 -25.19 -17.20 42.17
C VAL A 160 -23.91 -17.62 41.45
N LEU A 161 -23.72 -18.91 41.15
CA LEU A 161 -22.50 -19.40 40.52
C LEU A 161 -22.40 -19.07 39.02
N ALA A 162 -23.54 -18.95 38.32
CA ALA A 162 -23.57 -18.54 36.91
C ALA A 162 -23.31 -17.04 36.68
N GLY A 163 -23.57 -16.19 37.68
CA GLY A 163 -23.34 -14.74 37.60
C GLY A 163 -21.89 -14.31 37.83
N LEU A 164 -21.08 -15.14 38.52
CA LEU A 164 -19.67 -14.86 38.80
C LEU A 164 -18.72 -15.25 37.65
N GLY A 165 -19.16 -16.14 36.75
CA GLY A 165 -18.34 -16.62 35.63
C GLY A 165 -18.01 -15.56 34.57
N LEU A 166 -18.96 -14.66 34.25
CA LEU A 166 -18.75 -13.63 33.21
C LEU A 166 -18.02 -12.38 33.72
N ALA A 167 -18.25 -11.99 34.99
CA ALA A 167 -17.57 -10.84 35.58
C ALA A 167 -16.06 -11.12 35.82
N GLY A 168 -15.68 -12.35 36.15
CA GLY A 168 -14.29 -12.76 36.32
C GLY A 168 -13.48 -12.74 35.02
N VAL A 169 -14.09 -13.12 33.89
CA VAL A 169 -13.42 -13.14 32.58
C VAL A 169 -13.19 -11.72 32.05
N LEU A 170 -14.12 -10.78 32.28
CA LEU A 170 -13.94 -9.38 31.89
C LEU A 170 -12.78 -8.70 32.64
N ALA A 171 -12.61 -9.00 33.94
CA ALA A 171 -11.55 -8.41 34.76
C ALA A 171 -10.15 -8.90 34.37
N ILE A 172 -10.01 -10.15 33.92
CA ILE A 172 -8.74 -10.72 33.47
C ILE A 172 -8.35 -10.15 32.10
N ALA A 173 -9.31 -9.94 31.20
CA ALA A 173 -9.06 -9.34 29.88
C ALA A 173 -8.60 -7.88 29.96
N PHE A 174 -9.20 -7.06 30.85
CA PHE A 174 -8.78 -5.65 31.00
C PHE A 174 -7.38 -5.50 31.63
N LYS A 175 -6.93 -6.45 32.45
CA LYS A 175 -5.60 -6.41 33.07
C LYS A 175 -4.47 -6.85 32.13
N ALA A 176 -4.79 -7.58 31.06
CA ALA A 176 -3.83 -8.04 30.06
C ALA A 176 -3.57 -7.01 28.93
N VAL A 177 -4.49 -6.07 28.71
CA VAL A 177 -4.39 -5.04 27.65
C VAL A 177 -3.66 -3.77 28.12
N LEU A 178 -3.42 -3.60 29.43
CA LEU A 178 -2.86 -2.39 30.05
C LEU A 178 -1.39 -2.54 30.51
N LYS A 179 -0.61 -3.42 29.86
CA LYS A 179 0.82 -3.64 30.19
C LYS A 179 1.73 -3.37 29.01
#